data_AF-A0A438CKK0-F1
#
_entry.id   AF-A0A438CKK0-F1
#
_cell.length_a   1.000
_cell.length_b   1.000
_cell.length_c   1.000
_cell.angle_alpha   90.00
_cell.angle_beta   90.00
_cell.angle_gamma   90.00
#
_symmetry.space_group_name_H-M   'P 1'
#
loop_
_entity.id
_entity.type
_entity.pdbx_description
1 polymer ?
#
loop_
_entity_poly.entity_id
_entity_poly.type
_entity_poly.pdbx_seq_one_letter_code
_entity_poly.pdbx_strand_id
1 'polypeptide(L)'
;MTCNSANGDPNSDSTSDIRGTMPRSTFLLSNFPSLGKLDWRNVLLGIGGLPAAHLVIKEYRAKYKKAIQLMKALPDDDPWSFRQQASVRCAYCNGADDQVGFPDLEIQVHASWLFFPFHRLYACFHERILAELINDPTSALPYWSWDSPPGMQMPAIYAASTSTRYDAKRNAKHLPPTVINLDYDFTESTSPIWK
;
A
#
# COMPACT_ATOMS: atom_id res chain seq x y z
N MET A 1 4.86 9.50 2.12
CA MET A 1 5.04 9.17 3.55
C MET A 1 5.85 7.89 3.61
N THR A 2 6.99 7.93 4.30
CA THR A 2 8.01 6.87 4.32
C THR A 2 8.24 6.48 5.76
N CYS A 3 7.63 5.36 6.18
CA CYS A 3 7.81 4.84 7.53
C CYS A 3 9.29 4.57 7.82
N ASN A 4 9.77 5.11 8.94
CA ASN A 4 11.08 4.80 9.51
C ASN A 4 11.15 3.31 9.90
N SER A 5 11.98 2.54 9.20
CA SER A 5 12.97 1.72 9.90
C SER A 5 14.34 2.04 9.37
N ALA A 6 15.29 2.07 10.30
CA ALA A 6 16.70 2.36 10.12
C ALA A 6 17.03 3.85 9.95
N ASN A 7 17.78 4.35 10.93
CA ASN A 7 18.62 5.54 10.79
C ASN A 7 19.36 5.49 9.43
N GLY A 8 19.08 6.43 8.53
CA GLY A 8 19.87 6.63 7.31
C GLY A 8 19.16 6.53 5.96
N ASP A 9 17.83 6.33 5.88
CA ASP A 9 17.12 6.46 4.59
C ASP A 9 16.94 7.97 4.24
N PRO A 10 17.55 8.49 3.15
CA PRO A 10 17.39 9.88 2.73
C PRO A 10 15.96 10.21 2.26
N ASN A 11 15.10 9.21 2.02
CA ASN A 11 13.69 9.40 1.74
C ASN A 11 12.80 9.38 3.00
N SER A 12 13.35 9.05 4.18
CA SER A 12 12.62 9.05 5.45
C SER A 12 12.06 10.44 5.79
N ASP A 13 10.87 10.45 6.39
CA ASP A 13 10.26 11.67 6.91
C ASP A 13 10.08 11.49 8.42
N SER A 14 10.74 12.34 9.21
CA SER A 14 10.67 12.30 10.67
C SER A 14 9.26 12.51 11.22
N THR A 15 8.32 13.02 10.41
CA THR A 15 6.89 13.16 10.79
C THR A 15 6.11 11.85 10.74
N SER A 16 6.74 10.75 10.28
CA SER A 16 6.13 9.42 10.15
C SER A 16 6.65 8.39 11.17
N ASP A 17 7.42 8.83 12.17
CA ASP A 17 7.67 8.00 13.36
C ASP A 17 6.36 7.88 14.16
N ILE A 18 5.73 6.72 14.06
CA ILE A 18 4.46 6.44 14.75
C ILE A 18 4.65 5.71 16.08
N ARG A 19 5.89 5.44 16.49
CA ARG A 19 6.14 4.75 17.77
C ARG A 19 5.55 5.59 18.90
N GLY A 20 4.61 4.99 19.63
CA GLY A 20 3.90 5.65 20.72
C GLY A 20 2.86 6.72 20.32
N THR A 21 2.62 6.98 19.02
CA THR A 21 1.63 8.00 18.58
C THR A 21 0.32 7.41 18.06
N MET A 22 0.25 6.11 17.79
CA MET A 22 -0.99 5.43 17.46
C MET A 22 -1.73 5.07 18.77
N PRO A 23 -2.91 5.62 19.05
CA PRO A 23 -3.73 5.14 20.16
C PRO A 23 -4.03 3.65 19.93
N ARG A 24 -3.77 2.80 20.94
CA ARG A 24 -4.12 1.35 20.93
C ARG A 24 -5.58 1.08 20.53
N SER A 25 -6.47 2.06 20.65
CA SER A 25 -7.89 1.97 20.32
C SER A 25 -8.25 2.20 18.85
N THR A 26 -7.33 2.69 18.02
CA THR A 26 -7.66 3.15 16.65
C THR A 26 -7.83 2.00 15.65
N PHE A 27 -7.39 0.80 16.02
CA PHE A 27 -7.42 -0.39 15.17
C PHE A 27 -8.49 -1.42 15.54
N LEU A 28 -9.31 -1.14 16.55
CA LEU A 28 -10.35 -2.07 16.95
C LEU A 28 -11.46 -2.07 15.88
N LEU A 29 -11.58 -3.20 15.20
CA LEU A 29 -12.68 -3.58 14.30
C LEU A 29 -14.07 -3.27 14.89
N SER A 30 -14.18 -3.11 16.21
CA SER A 30 -15.40 -2.80 16.96
C SER A 30 -16.00 -1.41 16.69
N ASN A 31 -15.26 -0.47 16.11
CA ASN A 31 -15.79 0.88 15.81
C ASN A 31 -16.46 1.00 14.43
N PHE A 32 -16.67 -0.11 13.72
CA PHE A 32 -17.05 -0.08 12.31
C PHE A 32 -18.30 -0.92 12.02
N PRO A 33 -19.52 -0.35 12.11
CA PRO A 33 -20.77 -1.09 11.88
C PRO A 33 -20.90 -1.75 10.49
N SER A 34 -20.21 -1.22 9.47
CA SER A 34 -20.15 -1.80 8.11
C SER A 34 -19.12 -2.92 7.97
N LEU A 35 -18.00 -2.85 8.71
CA LEU A 35 -16.99 -3.92 8.76
C LEU A 35 -17.35 -5.02 9.77
N GLY A 36 -18.22 -4.76 10.75
CA GLY A 36 -18.83 -5.77 11.62
C GLY A 36 -19.74 -6.76 10.88
N LYS A 37 -20.06 -6.49 9.61
CA LYS A 37 -20.72 -7.41 8.66
C LYS A 37 -19.73 -8.08 7.69
N LEU A 38 -18.44 -8.08 8.00
CA LEU A 38 -17.50 -8.97 7.31
C LEU A 38 -17.82 -10.40 7.69
N ASP A 39 -18.62 -11.06 6.85
CA ASP A 39 -18.56 -12.51 6.80
C ASP A 39 -17.12 -12.90 6.44
N TRP A 40 -16.41 -13.45 7.41
CA TRP A 40 -15.03 -13.93 7.28
C TRP A 40 -14.90 -14.96 6.16
N ARG A 41 -16.01 -15.62 5.77
CA ARG A 41 -16.06 -16.52 4.61
C ARG A 41 -15.87 -15.77 3.29
N ASN A 42 -16.26 -14.49 3.20
CA ASN A 42 -16.13 -13.67 2.00
C ASN A 42 -14.79 -12.92 1.89
N VAL A 43 -14.04 -12.77 2.99
CA VAL A 43 -12.66 -12.21 2.96
C VAL A 43 -11.72 -13.09 2.13
N LEU A 44 -11.96 -14.40 2.12
CA LEU A 44 -11.20 -15.37 1.32
C LEU A 44 -11.69 -15.49 -0.13
N LEU A 45 -12.95 -15.11 -0.40
CA LEU A 45 -13.59 -15.25 -1.72
C LEU A 45 -13.58 -13.95 -2.54
N GLY A 46 -13.30 -12.81 -1.91
CA GLY A 46 -13.60 -11.48 -2.44
C GLY A 46 -12.43 -10.67 -2.98
N ILE A 47 -11.42 -11.28 -3.60
CA ILE A 47 -10.49 -10.54 -4.47
C ILE A 47 -10.96 -10.75 -5.92
N GLY A 48 -12.05 -10.06 -6.28
CA GLY A 48 -12.62 -10.14 -7.62
C GLY A 48 -11.70 -9.49 -8.65
N GLY A 49 -11.22 -10.26 -9.62
CA GLY A 49 -10.68 -9.80 -10.91
C GLY A 49 -9.78 -8.55 -10.89
N LEU A 50 -8.74 -8.51 -10.04
CA LEU A 50 -7.77 -7.41 -10.02
C LEU A 50 -7.25 -7.15 -11.43
N PRO A 51 -7.49 -5.98 -12.03
CA PRO A 51 -7.01 -5.73 -13.39
C PRO A 51 -5.53 -5.40 -13.37
N ALA A 52 -4.80 -5.87 -14.39
CA ALA A 52 -3.41 -5.49 -14.58
C ALA A 52 -3.34 -3.97 -14.80
N ALA A 53 -2.54 -3.28 -13.99
CA ALA A 53 -2.49 -1.81 -13.95
C ALA A 53 -2.09 -1.16 -15.29
N HIS A 54 -1.40 -1.88 -16.18
CA HIS A 54 -1.04 -1.40 -17.51
C HIS A 54 -2.20 -1.47 -18.52
N LEU A 55 -3.23 -2.29 -18.26
CA LEU A 55 -4.39 -2.53 -19.14
C LEU A 55 -5.66 -1.78 -18.73
N VAL A 56 -5.67 -1.13 -17.57
CA VAL A 56 -6.89 -0.47 -17.06
C VAL A 56 -7.38 0.64 -18.00
N ILE A 57 -8.68 0.67 -18.24
CA ILE A 57 -9.37 1.65 -19.09
C ILE A 57 -9.55 3.01 -18.39
N LYS A 58 -9.96 4.02 -19.14
CA LYS A 58 -10.09 5.41 -18.67
C LYS A 58 -11.03 5.54 -17.46
N GLU A 59 -12.15 4.84 -17.49
CA GLU A 59 -13.21 4.85 -16.46
C GLU A 59 -12.66 4.32 -15.14
N TYR A 60 -11.96 3.17 -15.20
CA TYR A 60 -11.27 2.59 -14.06
C TYR A 60 -10.21 3.56 -13.51
N ARG A 61 -9.37 4.15 -14.39
CA ARG A 61 -8.33 5.10 -13.98
C ARG A 61 -8.92 6.29 -13.23
N ALA A 62 -10.05 6.83 -13.69
CA ALA A 62 -10.73 7.97 -13.08
C ALA A 62 -11.31 7.59 -11.71
N LYS A 63 -11.99 6.44 -11.63
CA LYS A 63 -12.57 5.91 -10.40
C LYS A 63 -11.50 5.68 -9.32
N TYR A 64 -10.43 4.98 -9.67
CA TYR A 64 -9.32 4.74 -8.75
C TYR A 64 -8.60 6.04 -8.34
N LYS A 65 -8.43 7.00 -9.27
CA LYS A 65 -7.87 8.32 -8.95
C LYS A 65 -8.74 9.05 -7.92
N LYS A 66 -10.07 9.01 -8.08
CA LYS A 66 -11.03 9.62 -7.17
C LYS A 66 -10.99 8.98 -5.79
N ALA A 67 -10.94 7.65 -5.71
CA ALA A 67 -10.83 6.94 -4.42
C ALA A 67 -9.59 7.37 -3.63
N ILE A 68 -8.43 7.41 -4.28
CA ILE A 68 -7.17 7.88 -3.66
C ILE A 68 -7.24 9.36 -3.29
N GLN A 69 -7.88 10.19 -4.11
CA GLN A 69 -8.08 11.61 -3.80
C GLN A 69 -8.93 11.80 -2.54
N LEU A 70 -10.03 11.06 -2.40
CA LEU A 70 -10.90 11.13 -1.22
C LEU A 70 -10.18 10.61 0.02
N MET A 71 -9.46 9.50 -0.08
CA MET A 71 -8.65 8.96 1.02
C MET A 71 -7.58 9.95 1.52
N LYS A 72 -6.96 10.70 0.60
CA LYS A 72 -5.98 11.76 0.93
C LYS A 72 -6.62 13.04 1.47
N ALA A 73 -7.91 13.24 1.26
CA ALA A 73 -8.65 14.41 1.75
C ALA A 73 -9.22 14.20 3.16
N LEU A 74 -9.22 12.97 3.67
CA LEU A 74 -9.60 12.66 5.04
C LEU A 74 -8.62 13.31 6.04
N PRO A 75 -9.10 13.68 7.25
CA PRO A 75 -8.23 14.09 8.35
C PRO A 75 -7.16 13.05 8.67
N ASP A 76 -5.99 13.49 9.11
CA ASP A 76 -4.86 12.62 9.40
C ASP A 76 -5.16 11.57 10.50
N ASP A 77 -6.05 11.88 11.43
CA ASP A 77 -6.50 11.00 12.53
C ASP A 77 -7.67 10.08 12.15
N ASP A 78 -8.28 10.26 10.97
CA ASP A 78 -9.29 9.36 10.45
C ASP A 78 -8.65 7.98 10.15
N PRO A 79 -9.19 6.86 10.67
CA PRO A 79 -8.61 5.53 10.50
C PRO A 79 -8.51 5.08 9.04
N TRP A 80 -9.27 5.69 8.12
CA TRP A 80 -9.25 5.41 6.69
C TRP A 80 -8.35 6.37 5.91
N SER A 81 -7.76 7.37 6.57
CA SER A 81 -6.91 8.36 5.93
C SER A 81 -5.70 7.71 5.25
N PHE A 82 -5.20 8.39 4.21
CA PHE A 82 -4.01 7.94 3.50
C PHE A 82 -2.80 7.82 4.45
N ARG A 83 -2.74 8.67 5.50
CA ARG A 83 -1.74 8.60 6.56
C ARG A 83 -1.93 7.35 7.40
N GLN A 84 -3.12 7.11 7.95
CA GLN A 84 -3.35 5.96 8.81
C GLN A 84 -3.14 4.63 8.09
N GLN A 85 -3.56 4.52 6.83
CA GLN A 85 -3.27 3.34 6.00
C GLN A 85 -1.76 3.10 5.87
N ALA A 86 -0.96 4.13 5.57
CA ALA A 86 0.51 3.99 5.53
C ALA A 86 1.11 3.65 6.91
N SER A 87 0.55 4.19 7.99
CA SER A 87 0.96 3.93 9.36
C SER A 87 0.70 2.47 9.80
N VAL A 88 -0.31 1.78 9.25
CA VAL A 88 -0.53 0.33 9.51
C VAL A 88 0.70 -0.48 9.13
N ARG A 89 1.18 -0.29 7.89
CA ARG A 89 2.39 -0.98 7.41
C ARG A 89 3.56 -0.66 8.33
N CYS A 90 3.67 0.59 8.76
CA CYS A 90 4.74 1.01 9.64
C CYS A 90 4.73 0.25 10.96
N ALA A 91 3.57 0.17 11.62
CA ALA A 91 3.48 -0.40 12.96
C ALA A 91 3.93 -1.88 12.99
N TYR A 92 3.44 -2.67 12.04
CA TYR A 92 3.65 -4.12 12.02
C TYR A 92 4.99 -4.57 11.39
N CYS A 93 5.64 -3.69 10.64
CA CYS A 93 6.83 -4.03 9.87
C CYS A 93 8.12 -3.42 10.43
N ASN A 94 8.01 -2.45 11.33
CA ASN A 94 9.11 -1.58 11.74
C ASN A 94 9.28 -1.53 13.27
N GLY A 95 8.78 -2.54 13.99
CA GLY A 95 9.03 -2.72 15.43
C GLY A 95 8.30 -1.70 16.31
N ALA A 96 7.06 -1.34 15.98
CA ALA A 96 6.34 -0.34 16.77
C ALA A 96 5.77 -0.88 18.10
N ASP A 97 5.54 -2.19 18.18
CA ASP A 97 4.94 -2.86 19.34
C ASP A 97 5.68 -4.16 19.68
N ASP A 98 5.81 -4.42 20.98
CA ASP A 98 6.28 -5.70 21.52
C ASP A 98 5.15 -6.73 21.66
N GLN A 99 5.52 -8.00 21.63
CA GLN A 99 4.62 -9.11 21.91
C GLN A 99 4.26 -9.12 23.40
N VAL A 100 2.96 -8.99 23.70
CA VAL A 100 2.47 -9.00 25.09
C VAL A 100 2.89 -10.31 25.79
N GLY A 101 3.60 -10.19 26.90
CA GLY A 101 4.15 -11.32 27.65
C GLY A 101 5.58 -11.71 27.28
N PHE A 102 6.16 -11.09 26.25
CA PHE A 102 7.54 -11.29 25.80
C PHE A 102 8.23 -9.92 25.65
N PRO A 103 8.80 -9.37 26.74
CA PRO A 103 9.49 -8.08 26.67
C PRO A 103 10.68 -8.16 25.70
N ASP A 104 10.97 -7.04 25.03
CA ASP A 104 12.05 -6.91 24.03
C ASP A 104 11.89 -7.83 22.79
N LEU A 105 10.68 -8.36 22.56
CA LEU A 105 10.36 -9.14 21.37
C LEU A 105 9.31 -8.40 20.53
N GLU A 106 9.79 -7.63 19.55
CA GLU A 106 8.96 -6.88 18.63
C GLU A 106 8.06 -7.79 17.77
N ILE A 107 6.90 -7.27 17.37
CA ILE A 107 6.10 -7.85 16.30
C ILE A 107 6.78 -7.54 14.96
N GLN A 108 7.06 -8.58 14.17
CA GLN A 108 7.61 -8.46 12.83
C GLN A 108 6.89 -9.41 11.86
N VAL A 109 6.20 -8.84 10.88
CA VAL A 109 5.45 -9.62 9.88
C VAL A 109 6.30 -10.01 8.67
N HIS A 110 7.48 -9.40 8.49
CA HIS A 110 8.44 -9.78 7.46
C HIS A 110 9.32 -10.96 7.88
N ALA A 111 10.01 -11.56 6.90
CA ALA A 111 10.96 -12.66 7.07
C ALA A 111 10.38 -13.88 7.82
N SER A 112 9.06 -14.07 7.77
CA SER A 112 8.35 -15.19 8.38
C SER A 112 7.14 -15.59 7.54
N TRP A 113 6.48 -16.68 7.93
CA TRP A 113 5.23 -17.13 7.33
C TRP A 113 4.06 -16.12 7.43
N LEU A 114 4.20 -15.06 8.23
CA LEU A 114 3.17 -14.03 8.42
C LEU A 114 3.12 -13.07 7.22
N PHE A 115 4.16 -13.06 6.39
CA PHE A 115 4.30 -12.12 5.28
C PHE A 115 3.07 -12.13 4.36
N PHE A 116 2.72 -13.28 3.78
CA PHE A 116 1.59 -13.39 2.87
C PHE A 116 0.22 -13.13 3.51
N PRO A 117 -0.15 -13.77 4.65
CA PRO A 117 -1.47 -13.55 5.23
C PRO A 117 -1.67 -12.11 5.72
N PHE A 118 -0.65 -11.49 6.33
CA PHE A 118 -0.75 -10.09 6.77
C PHE A 118 -0.98 -9.15 5.59
N HIS A 119 -0.14 -9.24 4.54
CA HIS A 119 -0.25 -8.35 3.38
C HIS A 119 -1.54 -8.58 2.58
N ARG A 120 -2.04 -9.83 2.51
CA ARG A 120 -3.35 -10.12 1.93
C ARG A 120 -4.46 -9.39 2.68
N LEU A 121 -4.51 -9.51 4.01
CA LEU A 121 -5.52 -8.83 4.83
C LEU A 121 -5.41 -7.31 4.70
N TYR A 122 -4.19 -6.77 4.76
CA TYR A 122 -3.93 -5.34 4.61
C TYR A 122 -4.46 -4.81 3.26
N ALA A 123 -4.16 -5.50 2.15
CA ALA A 123 -4.68 -5.16 0.83
C ALA A 123 -6.21 -5.28 0.74
N CYS A 124 -6.81 -6.33 1.31
CA CYS A 124 -8.27 -6.51 1.32
C CYS A 124 -8.99 -5.35 2.04
N PHE A 125 -8.51 -4.94 3.22
CA PHE A 125 -9.12 -3.80 3.93
C PHE A 125 -8.90 -2.49 3.17
N HIS A 126 -7.70 -2.28 2.61
CA HIS A 126 -7.41 -1.09 1.83
C HIS A 126 -8.32 -0.96 0.60
N GLU A 127 -8.51 -2.04 -0.15
CA GLU A 127 -9.42 -2.11 -1.29
C GLU A 127 -10.86 -1.75 -0.89
N ARG A 128 -11.35 -2.34 0.20
CA ARG A 128 -12.71 -2.09 0.68
C ARG A 128 -12.90 -0.66 1.14
N ILE A 129 -11.93 -0.07 1.85
CA ILE A 129 -11.98 1.34 2.23
C ILE A 129 -12.08 2.22 0.98
N LEU A 130 -11.26 1.96 -0.05
CA LEU A 130 -11.33 2.70 -1.30
C LEU A 130 -12.68 2.56 -1.99
N ALA A 131 -13.26 1.36 -2.01
CA ALA A 131 -14.59 1.07 -2.56
C ALA A 131 -15.69 1.84 -1.82
N GLU A 132 -15.67 1.85 -0.49
CA GLU A 132 -16.62 2.60 0.36
C GLU A 132 -16.51 4.11 0.11
N LEU A 133 -15.30 4.67 0.02
CA LEU A 133 -15.09 6.10 -0.22
C LEU A 133 -15.73 6.61 -1.52
N ILE A 134 -15.88 5.75 -2.52
CA ILE A 134 -16.52 6.09 -3.80
C ILE A 134 -17.92 5.50 -3.95
N ASN A 135 -18.45 4.83 -2.92
CA ASN A 135 -19.72 4.11 -2.94
C ASN A 135 -19.83 3.11 -4.11
N ASP A 136 -18.76 2.36 -4.37
CA ASP A 136 -18.74 1.34 -5.42
C ASP A 136 -18.19 0.00 -4.91
N PRO A 137 -19.05 -0.94 -4.52
CA PRO A 137 -18.64 -2.23 -3.98
C PRO A 137 -17.99 -3.16 -5.01
N THR A 138 -18.00 -2.80 -6.30
CA THR A 138 -17.34 -3.55 -7.38
C THR A 138 -15.92 -3.05 -7.66
N SER A 139 -15.51 -1.96 -7.01
CA SER A 139 -14.18 -1.40 -7.18
C SER A 139 -13.12 -2.35 -6.60
N ALA A 140 -12.19 -2.76 -7.45
CA ALA A 140 -11.04 -3.60 -7.08
C ALA A 140 -9.73 -2.83 -7.28
N LEU A 141 -8.69 -3.14 -6.50
CA LEU A 141 -7.35 -2.59 -6.67
C LEU A 141 -6.70 -3.09 -7.97
N PRO A 142 -5.86 -2.30 -8.64
CA PRO A 142 -5.10 -2.79 -9.76
C PRO A 142 -3.83 -3.45 -9.23
N TYR A 143 -3.35 -4.52 -9.87
CA TYR A 143 -2.07 -5.11 -9.55
C TYR A 143 -1.01 -4.74 -10.58
N TRP A 144 0.24 -4.63 -10.14
CA TRP A 144 1.38 -4.45 -11.04
C TRP A 144 1.80 -5.82 -11.59
N SER A 145 1.45 -6.10 -12.85
CA SER A 145 1.79 -7.37 -13.52
C SER A 145 3.23 -7.40 -14.05
N TRP A 146 4.21 -7.19 -13.17
CA TRP A 146 5.63 -7.20 -13.49
C TRP A 146 6.18 -8.58 -13.91
N ASP A 147 5.38 -9.62 -13.74
CA ASP A 147 5.62 -10.99 -14.20
C ASP A 147 5.36 -11.18 -15.70
N SER A 148 4.74 -10.19 -16.36
CA SER A 148 4.47 -10.20 -17.80
C SER A 148 5.26 -9.09 -18.50
N PRO A 149 5.89 -9.34 -19.68
CA PRO A 149 6.70 -8.33 -20.37
C PRO A 149 5.99 -6.97 -20.58
N PRO A 150 4.70 -6.91 -20.98
CA PRO A 150 3.99 -5.64 -21.13
C PRO A 150 3.76 -4.90 -19.80
N GLY A 151 3.79 -5.60 -18.66
CA GLY A 151 3.59 -5.03 -17.33
C GLY A 151 4.86 -4.74 -16.55
N MET A 152 6.05 -4.99 -17.10
CA MET A 152 7.32 -4.77 -16.41
C MET A 152 7.70 -3.29 -16.23
N GLN A 153 7.14 -2.38 -17.04
CA GLN A 153 7.30 -0.94 -16.81
C GLN A 153 6.34 -0.48 -15.70
N MET A 154 6.75 0.54 -14.93
CA MET A 154 5.85 1.15 -13.95
C MET A 154 4.56 1.61 -14.64
N PRO A 155 3.37 1.21 -14.15
CA PRO A 155 2.11 1.58 -14.79
C PRO A 155 1.93 3.10 -14.89
N ALA A 156 1.59 3.59 -16.08
CA ALA A 156 1.45 5.02 -16.36
C ALA A 156 0.47 5.76 -15.43
N ILE A 157 -0.49 5.05 -14.83
CA ILE A 157 -1.46 5.58 -13.85
C ILE A 157 -0.79 6.17 -12.60
N TYR A 158 0.44 5.72 -12.31
CA TYR A 158 1.28 6.18 -11.20
C TYR A 158 2.35 7.18 -11.62
N ALA A 159 2.78 7.20 -12.89
CA ALA A 159 3.93 7.99 -13.34
C ALA A 159 3.65 9.48 -13.59
N ALA A 160 2.40 9.85 -13.89
CA ALA A 160 2.05 11.24 -14.20
C ALA A 160 2.10 12.14 -12.96
N SER A 161 3.00 13.13 -12.93
CA SER A 161 3.22 14.04 -11.79
C SER A 161 2.00 14.84 -11.34
N THR A 162 1.05 15.08 -12.24
CA THR A 162 -0.23 15.77 -11.97
C THR A 162 -1.31 14.87 -11.34
N SER A 163 -1.02 13.58 -11.18
CA SER A 163 -1.93 12.58 -10.62
C SER A 163 -1.87 12.58 -9.08
N THR A 164 -3.01 12.44 -8.41
CA THR A 164 -3.07 12.22 -6.95
C THR A 164 -2.40 10.92 -6.51
N ARG A 165 -2.14 9.99 -7.44
CA ARG A 165 -1.43 8.72 -7.23
C ARG A 165 0.09 8.81 -7.46
N TYR A 166 0.57 9.98 -7.88
CA TYR A 166 2.00 10.22 -8.02
C TYR A 166 2.67 10.31 -6.65
N ASP A 167 3.93 9.88 -6.61
CA ASP A 167 4.81 10.09 -5.48
C ASP A 167 6.15 10.60 -6.01
N ALA A 168 6.57 11.77 -5.54
CA ALA A 168 7.82 12.42 -5.93
C ALA A 168 9.05 11.72 -5.34
N LYS A 169 8.87 10.91 -4.27
CA LYS A 169 9.96 10.18 -3.60
C LYS A 169 10.31 8.85 -4.29
N ARG A 170 10.07 8.73 -5.60
CA ARG A 170 10.48 7.57 -6.41
C ARG A 170 11.82 7.85 -7.08
N ASN A 171 12.59 6.80 -7.34
CA ASN A 171 13.80 6.93 -8.16
C ASN A 171 13.42 7.35 -9.59
N ALA A 172 13.80 8.56 -9.98
CA ALA A 172 13.47 9.13 -11.30
C ALA A 172 14.04 8.31 -12.46
N LYS A 173 15.15 7.58 -12.25
CA LYS A 173 15.76 6.72 -13.27
C LYS A 173 14.94 5.45 -13.55
N HIS A 174 14.06 5.06 -12.63
CA HIS A 174 13.23 3.85 -12.73
C HIS A 174 11.78 4.15 -13.13
N LEU A 175 11.48 5.40 -13.49
CA LEU A 175 10.21 5.75 -14.12
C LEU A 175 10.18 5.23 -15.57
N PRO A 176 8.99 5.06 -16.18
CA PRO A 176 8.89 4.66 -17.57
C PRO A 176 9.70 5.61 -18.48
N PRO A 177 10.38 5.10 -19.52
CA PRO A 177 10.22 3.77 -20.11
C PRO A 177 11.09 2.65 -19.48
N THR A 178 11.75 2.90 -18.35
CA THR A 178 12.59 1.90 -17.68
C THR A 178 11.77 0.67 -17.25
N VAL A 179 12.30 -0.52 -17.57
CA VAL A 179 11.76 -1.83 -17.18
C VAL A 179 12.25 -2.14 -15.76
N ILE A 180 11.38 -2.70 -14.91
CA ILE A 180 11.75 -3.10 -13.55
C ILE A 180 12.88 -4.15 -13.58
N ASN A 181 13.92 -3.93 -12.76
CA ASN A 181 14.90 -4.96 -12.45
C ASN A 181 14.42 -5.72 -11.21
N LEU A 182 13.98 -6.98 -11.39
CA LEU A 182 13.53 -7.83 -10.28
C LEU A 182 14.69 -8.36 -9.41
N ASP A 183 15.93 -8.21 -9.89
CA ASP A 183 17.17 -8.53 -9.19
C ASP A 183 18.00 -7.24 -8.96
N TYR A 184 17.33 -6.19 -8.51
CA TYR A 184 17.98 -4.89 -8.24
C TYR A 184 18.81 -4.96 -6.96
N ASP A 185 20.10 -4.75 -7.08
CA ASP A 185 21.11 -4.82 -6.02
C ASP A 185 21.54 -3.43 -5.51
N PHE A 186 20.69 -2.41 -5.71
CA PHE A 186 20.98 -1.00 -5.43
C PHE A 186 22.03 -0.36 -6.35
N THR A 187 22.46 -1.03 -7.42
CA THR A 187 23.30 -0.42 -8.45
C THR A 187 22.51 -0.10 -9.72
N GLU A 188 22.70 1.10 -10.25
CA GLU A 188 22.07 1.49 -11.51
C GLU A 188 22.70 0.74 -12.67
N SER A 189 21.90 0.01 -13.44
CA SER A 189 22.38 -0.64 -14.66
C SER A 189 22.88 0.42 -15.63
N THR A 190 24.11 0.27 -16.10
CA THR A 190 24.72 1.10 -17.15
C THR A 190 24.33 0.63 -18.56
N SER A 191 23.67 -0.52 -18.67
CA SER A 191 23.29 -1.12 -19.95
C SER A 191 21.77 -1.02 -20.16
N PRO A 192 21.30 -0.67 -21.36
CA PRO A 192 19.90 -0.79 -21.70
C PRO A 192 19.49 -2.26 -21.55
N ILE A 193 18.55 -2.53 -20.64
CA ILE A 193 18.04 -3.88 -20.37
C ILE A 193 17.18 -4.29 -21.57
N TRP A 194 17.82 -4.74 -22.64
CA TRP A 194 17.23 -5.47 -23.75
C TRP A 194 18.26 -6.47 -24.28
N LYS A 195 18.09 -7.75 -23.94
CA LYS A 195 18.44 -8.88 -24.80
C LYS A 195 17.20 -9.73 -24.96
#